data_AF-A0A5C5XUG7-F1
#
_entry.id   AF-A0A5C5XUG7-F1
#
_cell.length_a   1.000
_cell.length_b   1.000
_cell.length_c   1.000
_cell.angle_alpha   90.00
_cell.angle_beta   90.00
_cell.angle_gamma   90.00
#
_symmetry.space_group_name_H-M   'P 1'
#
loop_
_entity.id
_entity.type
_entity.pdbx_description
1 polymer ?
#
loop_
_entity_poly.entity_id
_entity_poly.type
_entity_poly.pdbx_seq_one_letter_code
_entity_poly.pdbx_strand_id
1 'polypeptide(L)'
;MDAATAWWTELTDQGGEGMVVKPLDLIAKGKKGLLQPAVKCRGREYLRIIYGPDYTSEANLTRLRNRGLGAKRSLALREFALGVEALERFVRREPLRRVRARPMVQ
;
A
#
# COMPACT_ATOMS: atom_id res chain seq x y z
N MET A 1 -0.04 -22.60 -12.20
CA MET A 1 0.18 -21.32 -11.47
C MET A 1 0.07 -20.20 -12.48
N ASP A 2 -0.60 -19.11 -12.13
CA ASP A 2 -0.75 -17.95 -13.02
C ASP A 2 0.60 -17.24 -13.22
N ALA A 3 0.83 -16.68 -14.40
CA ALA A 3 2.11 -16.05 -14.79
C ALA A 3 2.59 -14.98 -13.78
N ALA A 4 1.66 -14.22 -13.20
CA ALA A 4 1.97 -13.21 -12.19
C ALA A 4 2.52 -13.81 -10.89
N THR A 5 1.98 -14.95 -10.45
CA THR A 5 2.48 -15.64 -9.25
C THR A 5 3.86 -16.23 -9.50
N ALA A 6 4.08 -16.84 -10.66
CA ALA A 6 5.38 -17.40 -11.02
C ALA A 6 6.49 -16.33 -11.03
N TRP A 7 6.23 -15.21 -11.71
CA TRP A 7 7.16 -14.07 -11.72
C TRP A 7 7.45 -13.53 -10.32
N TRP A 8 6.43 -13.38 -9.48
CA TRP A 8 6.60 -12.86 -8.13
C TRP A 8 7.41 -13.82 -7.25
N THR A 9 7.14 -15.13 -7.34
CA THR A 9 7.88 -16.14 -6.59
C THR A 9 9.35 -16.13 -6.99
N GLU A 10 9.64 -16.16 -8.29
CA GLU A 10 11.02 -16.11 -8.80
C GLU A 10 11.76 -14.85 -8.32
N LEU A 11 11.13 -13.68 -8.41
CA LEU A 11 11.71 -12.42 -7.92
C LEU A 11 12.05 -12.49 -6.43
N THR A 12 11.15 -13.04 -5.61
CA THR A 12 11.36 -13.11 -4.15
C THR A 12 12.35 -14.19 -3.73
N ASP A 13 12.45 -15.29 -4.48
CA ASP A 13 13.40 -16.36 -4.24
C ASP A 13 14.83 -15.93 -4.58
N GLN A 14 14.98 -15.01 -5.54
CA GLN A 14 16.26 -14.37 -5.86
C GLN A 14 16.64 -13.22 -4.89
N GLY A 15 15.89 -13.04 -3.78
CA GLY A 15 16.18 -12.05 -2.75
C GLY A 15 15.44 -10.72 -2.90
N GLY A 16 14.53 -10.60 -3.88
CA GLY A 16 13.66 -9.43 -3.99
C GLY A 16 12.71 -9.29 -2.80
N GLU A 17 12.43 -8.04 -2.38
CA GLU A 17 11.49 -7.76 -1.28
C GLU A 17 10.06 -8.24 -1.61
N GLY A 18 9.64 -8.13 -2.86
CA GLY A 18 8.30 -8.46 -3.34
C GLY A 18 7.79 -7.46 -4.38
N MET A 19 6.47 -7.24 -4.41
CA MET A 19 5.82 -6.38 -5.40
C MET A 19 4.89 -5.35 -4.76
N VAL A 20 4.63 -4.29 -5.53
CA VAL A 20 3.58 -3.31 -5.25
C VAL A 20 2.55 -3.41 -6.36
N VAL A 21 1.36 -3.90 -6.03
CA VAL A 21 0.23 -4.02 -6.95
C VAL A 21 -0.50 -2.68 -6.98
N LYS A 22 -0.68 -2.12 -8.18
CA LYS A 22 -1.37 -0.84 -8.41
C LYS A 22 -2.53 -1.05 -9.38
N PRO A 23 -3.64 -0.31 -9.25
CA PRO A 23 -4.63 -0.23 -10.32
C PRO A 23 -4.00 0.34 -11.60
N LEU A 24 -4.57 0.01 -12.75
CA LEU A 24 -4.11 0.56 -14.04
C LEU A 24 -4.30 2.07 -14.09
N ASP A 25 -5.47 2.54 -13.65
CA ASP A 25 -5.76 3.96 -13.49
C ASP A 25 -5.16 4.49 -12.19
N LEU A 26 -4.49 5.65 -12.24
CA LEU A 26 -3.87 6.28 -11.08
C LEU A 26 -4.89 6.57 -9.96
N ILE A 27 -6.09 7.02 -10.34
CA ILE A 27 -7.20 7.29 -9.43
C ILE A 27 -8.37 6.37 -9.82
N ALA A 28 -8.36 5.17 -9.26
CA ALA A 28 -9.39 4.17 -9.51
C ALA A 28 -10.50 4.20 -8.46
N LYS A 29 -11.76 4.07 -8.89
CA LYS A 29 -12.93 3.94 -8.01
C LYS A 29 -13.59 2.57 -8.21
N GLY A 30 -13.99 1.95 -7.12
CA GLY A 30 -14.79 0.73 -7.12
C GLY A 30 -16.17 0.97 -6.52
N LYS A 31 -16.93 -0.11 -6.30
CA LYS A 31 -18.29 -0.06 -5.76
C LYS A 31 -18.42 0.67 -4.40
N LYS A 32 -17.34 0.75 -3.63
CA LYS A 32 -17.30 1.36 -2.28
C LYS A 32 -16.49 2.67 -2.23
N GLY A 33 -16.28 3.32 -3.37
CA GLY A 33 -15.51 4.57 -3.47
C GLY A 33 -14.06 4.36 -3.93
N LEU A 34 -13.15 5.21 -3.48
CA LEU A 34 -11.75 5.21 -3.91
C LEU A 34 -11.05 3.89 -3.55
N LEU A 35 -10.40 3.27 -4.54
CA LEU A 35 -9.61 2.06 -4.33
C LEU A 35 -8.27 2.39 -3.67
N GLN A 36 -7.67 1.40 -3.02
CA GLN A 36 -6.30 1.55 -2.52
C GLN A 36 -5.37 1.86 -3.70
N PRO A 37 -4.56 2.94 -3.64
CA PRO A 37 -3.70 3.34 -4.74
C PRO A 37 -2.58 2.33 -5.01
N ALA A 38 -2.18 1.58 -3.96
CA ALA A 38 -1.17 0.55 -4.04
C ALA A 38 -1.33 -0.45 -2.90
N VAL A 39 -1.00 -1.72 -3.16
CA VAL A 39 -0.94 -2.79 -2.16
C VAL A 39 0.41 -3.47 -2.23
N LYS A 40 1.12 -3.51 -1.09
CA LYS A 40 2.40 -4.21 -0.96
C LYS A 40 2.19 -5.71 -0.72
N CYS A 41 2.85 -6.56 -1.51
CA CYS A 41 2.91 -8.01 -1.34
C CYS A 41 4.39 -8.42 -1.25
N ARG A 42 4.85 -8.78 -0.04
CA ARG A 42 6.27 -9.01 0.27
C ARG A 42 6.57 -10.50 0.36
N GLY A 43 7.75 -10.88 -0.10
CA GLY A 43 8.27 -12.24 -0.09
C GLY A 43 8.45 -12.80 1.31
N ARG A 44 8.49 -14.13 1.41
CA ARG A 44 8.60 -14.84 2.68
C ARG A 44 9.88 -14.48 3.42
N GLU A 45 11.02 -14.55 2.73
CA GLU A 45 12.31 -14.32 3.37
C GLU A 45 12.48 -12.87 3.84
N TYR A 46 12.01 -11.90 3.04
CA TYR A 46 12.00 -10.49 3.45
C TYR A 46 11.15 -10.25 4.71
N LEU A 47 10.00 -10.94 4.85
CA LEU A 47 9.15 -10.77 6.02
C LEU A 47 9.80 -11.26 7.32
N ARG A 48 10.86 -12.07 7.28
CA ARG A 48 11.67 -12.41 8.47
C ARG A 48 12.35 -11.19 9.08
N ILE A 49 12.73 -10.20 8.27
CA ILE A 49 13.31 -8.94 8.75
C ILE A 49 12.27 -8.14 9.55
N ILE A 50 11.00 -8.23 9.17
CA ILE A 50 9.91 -7.43 9.75
C ILE A 50 9.27 -8.12 10.95
N TYR A 51 9.11 -9.44 10.90
CA TYR A 51 8.37 -10.22 11.91
C TYR A 51 9.26 -11.15 12.75
N GLY A 52 10.56 -11.19 12.48
CA GLY A 52 11.53 -12.06 13.14
C GLY A 52 11.80 -13.35 12.36
N PRO A 53 12.93 -14.04 12.63
CA PRO A 53 13.35 -15.23 11.91
C PRO A 53 12.33 -16.37 12.01
N ASP A 54 11.67 -16.56 13.16
CA ASP A 54 10.75 -17.67 13.41
C ASP A 54 9.28 -17.35 13.11
N TYR A 55 9.00 -16.27 12.36
CA TYR A 55 7.62 -15.84 12.12
C TYR A 55 6.79 -16.87 11.34
N THR A 56 7.46 -17.80 10.63
CA THR A 56 6.83 -18.88 9.87
C THR A 56 6.37 -20.05 10.73
N SER A 57 6.65 -20.07 12.04
CA SER A 57 6.11 -21.09 12.93
C SER A 57 4.58 -21.00 13.01
N GLU A 58 3.90 -22.12 13.18
CA GLU A 58 2.44 -22.19 13.14
C GLU A 58 1.77 -21.29 14.19
N ALA A 59 2.34 -21.25 15.41
CA ALA A 59 1.89 -20.37 16.48
C ALA A 59 2.00 -18.88 16.10
N ASN A 60 3.11 -18.47 15.48
CA ASN A 60 3.32 -17.09 15.06
C ASN A 60 2.45 -16.72 13.85
N LEU A 61 2.38 -17.59 12.83
CA LEU A 61 1.58 -17.35 11.64
C LEU A 61 0.10 -17.19 11.95
N THR A 62 -0.45 -18.04 12.83
CA THR A 62 -1.86 -17.99 13.23
C THR A 62 -2.21 -16.64 13.86
N ARG A 63 -1.35 -16.15 14.77
CA ARG A 63 -1.50 -14.83 15.38
C ARG A 63 -1.35 -13.70 14.37
N LEU A 64 -0.37 -13.77 13.47
CA LEU A 64 -0.08 -12.71 12.48
C LEU A 64 -1.13 -12.59 11.38
N ARG A 65 -1.85 -13.68 11.07
CA ARG A 65 -2.98 -13.66 10.12
C ARG A 65 -4.12 -12.76 10.61
N ASN A 66 -4.36 -12.70 11.92
CA ASN A 66 -5.41 -11.89 12.55
C ASN A 66 -4.99 -10.41 12.72
N ARG A 67 -4.43 -9.78 11.68
CA ARG A 67 -3.96 -8.39 11.73
C ARG A 67 -5.02 -7.39 11.27
N GLY A 68 -5.19 -6.31 12.04
CA GLY A 68 -6.05 -5.19 11.67
C GLY A 68 -5.45 -4.32 10.57
N LEU A 69 -5.92 -4.47 9.33
CA LEU A 69 -5.47 -3.65 8.19
C LEU A 69 -6.34 -2.41 7.93
N GLY A 70 -7.50 -2.29 8.60
CA GLY A 70 -8.48 -1.24 8.35
C GLY A 70 -7.92 0.17 8.54
N ALA A 71 -7.28 0.44 9.68
CA ALA A 71 -6.70 1.75 9.99
C ALA A 71 -5.63 2.17 8.97
N LYS A 72 -4.74 1.25 8.58
CA LYS A 72 -3.69 1.50 7.59
C LYS A 72 -4.26 1.79 6.20
N ARG A 73 -5.29 1.04 5.78
CA ARG A 73 -6.00 1.27 4.51
C ARG A 73 -6.70 2.64 4.50
N SER A 74 -7.34 3.00 5.60
CA SER A 74 -8.01 4.29 5.76
C SER A 74 -7.03 5.47 5.75
N LEU A 75 -5.90 5.33 6.43
CA LEU A 75 -4.82 6.31 6.42
C LEU A 75 -4.24 6.51 5.01
N ALA A 76 -3.92 5.41 4.32
CA ALA A 76 -3.37 5.45 2.97
C ALA A 76 -4.27 6.20 1.97
N LEU A 77 -5.60 6.01 2.06
CA LEU A 77 -6.54 6.74 1.19
C LEU A 77 -6.57 8.24 1.49
N ARG A 78 -6.55 8.62 2.76
CA ARG A 78 -6.52 10.04 3.15
C ARG A 78 -5.23 10.71 2.72
N GLU A 79 -4.09 10.07 2.97
CA GLU A 79 -2.78 10.59 2.56
C GLU A 79 -2.68 10.71 1.04
N PHE A 80 -3.16 9.71 0.31
CA PHE A 80 -3.20 9.76 -1.15
C PHE A 80 -4.06 10.91 -1.67
N ALA A 81 -5.29 11.07 -1.16
CA ALA A 81 -6.18 12.16 -1.56
C ALA A 81 -5.56 13.54 -1.25
N LEU A 82 -4.94 13.70 -0.09
CA LEU A 82 -4.24 14.93 0.28
C LEU A 82 -3.04 15.22 -0.64
N GLY A 83 -2.28 14.18 -1.01
CA GLY A 83 -1.14 14.31 -1.91
C GLY A 83 -1.56 14.73 -3.32
N VAL A 84 -2.62 14.12 -3.86
CA VAL A 84 -3.18 14.50 -5.17
C VAL A 84 -3.66 15.94 -5.16
N GLU A 85 -4.45 16.34 -4.15
CA GLU A 85 -4.95 17.70 -4.02
C GLU A 85 -3.82 18.74 -3.90
N ALA A 86 -2.77 18.44 -3.12
CA ALA A 86 -1.61 19.32 -2.98
C ALA A 86 -0.90 19.52 -4.32
N LEU A 87 -0.72 18.45 -5.11
CA LEU A 87 -0.13 18.52 -6.44
C LEU A 87 -1.00 19.34 -7.39
N GLU A 88 -2.32 19.14 -7.39
CA GLU A 88 -3.24 19.91 -8.22
C GLU A 88 -3.19 21.42 -7.90
N ARG A 89 -3.24 21.79 -6.62
CA ARG A 89 -3.12 23.18 -6.17
C ARG A 89 -1.80 23.81 -6.58
N PHE A 90 -0.71 23.04 -6.49
CA PHE A 90 0.61 23.50 -6.90
C PHE A 90 0.65 23.78 -8.41
N VAL A 91 0.13 22.86 -9.23
CA VAL A 91 0.06 23.04 -10.69
C VAL A 91 -0.83 24.24 -11.07
N ARG A 92 -1.93 24.47 -10.35
CA ARG A 92 -2.80 25.66 -10.49
C ARG A 92 -2.17 26.96 -9.97
N ARG A 93 -0.93 26.92 -9.46
CA ARG A 93 -0.19 28.06 -8.87
C ARG A 93 -0.92 28.74 -7.71
N GLU A 94 -1.65 27.96 -6.91
CA GLU A 94 -2.30 28.49 -5.72
C GLU A 94 -1.27 28.93 -4.66
N PRO A 95 -1.63 29.85 -3.74
CA PRO A 95 -0.74 30.25 -2.66
C PRO A 95 -0.23 29.05 -1.86
N LEU A 96 1.06 29.05 -1.50
CA LEU A 96 1.73 27.94 -0.82
C LEU A 96 1.01 27.47 0.46
N ARG A 97 0.33 28.40 1.18
CA ARG A 97 -0.49 28.06 2.34
C ARG A 97 -1.61 27.06 2.02
N ARG A 98 -2.19 27.10 0.82
CA ARG A 98 -3.23 26.17 0.36
C ARG A 98 -2.65 24.84 -0.10
N VAL A 99 -1.47 24.85 -0.71
CA VAL A 99 -0.74 23.61 -1.09
C VAL A 99 -0.36 22.80 0.15
N ARG A 100 0.09 23.48 1.22
CA ARG A 100 0.49 22.84 2.49
C ARG A 100 -0.68 22.56 3.43
N ALA A 101 -1.86 23.10 3.16
CA ALA A 101 -3.00 22.94 4.03
C ALA A 101 -3.49 21.49 3.97
N ARG A 102 -3.78 20.93 5.15
CA ARG A 102 -4.66 19.76 5.26
C ARG A 102 -6.09 20.30 5.30
N PRO A 103 -6.86 20.26 4.19
CA PRO A 103 -8.26 20.67 4.25
C PRO A 103 -8.95 19.84 5.34
N MET A 104 -9.75 20.51 6.18
CA MET A 104 -10.66 19.81 7.07
C MET A 104 -11.61 19.01 6.19
N VAL A 105 -11.46 17.69 6.21
CA VAL A 105 -12.38 16.78 5.54
C VAL A 105 -13.69 16.85 6.33
N GLN A 106 -14.75 17.36 5.70
CA GLN A 106 -16.13 17.16 6.17
C GLN A 106 -16.50 15.68 6.04
#